data_AF-A0A4S2FP94-F1
#
_entry.id   AF-A0A4S2FP94-F1
#
_cell.length_a   1.000
_cell.length_b   1.000
_cell.length_c   1.000
_cell.angle_alpha   90.00
_cell.angle_beta   90.00
_cell.angle_gamma   90.00
#
_symmetry.space_group_name_H-M   'P 1'
#
loop_
_entity.id
_entity.type
_entity.pdbx_description
1 polymer ?
#
loop_
_entity_poly.entity_id
_entity_poly.type
_entity_poly.pdbx_seq_one_letter_code
_entity_poly.pdbx_strand_id
1 'polypeptide(L)'
;MRIKDLYCTVLSIVCRVTDLEENEIFCSNKEECVDARSLLIKTLIDNGITEKEIVRLTGLSQQRVNSLKNNFKYRIGKWSITNDLQRINKYLTNN
;
A
#
# COMPACT_ATOMS: atom_id res chain seq x y z
N MET A 1 12.63 -4.38 13.14
CA MET A 1 12.66 -3.35 12.08
C MET A 1 12.00 -2.08 12.62
N ARG A 2 12.53 -0.87 12.38
CA ARG A 2 11.80 0.37 12.80
C ARG A 2 10.63 0.58 11.85
N ILE A 3 9.60 1.31 12.30
CA ILE A 3 8.39 1.59 11.50
C ILE A 3 8.74 2.26 10.17
N LYS A 4 9.70 3.20 10.17
CA LYS A 4 10.16 3.85 8.92
C LYS A 4 10.83 2.87 7.97
N ASP A 5 11.63 1.94 8.47
CA ASP A 5 12.30 0.93 7.64
C ASP A 5 11.25 -0.02 7.02
N LEU A 6 10.24 -0.42 7.80
CA LEU A 6 9.11 -1.21 7.32
C LEU A 6 8.35 -0.46 6.22
N TYR A 7 8.05 0.81 6.44
CA TYR A 7 7.38 1.66 5.46
C TYR A 7 8.17 1.76 4.15
N CYS A 8 9.47 2.09 4.21
CA CYS A 8 10.31 2.18 3.02
C CYS A 8 10.40 0.84 2.28
N THR A 9 10.48 -0.27 3.03
CA THR A 9 10.53 -1.62 2.46
C THR A 9 9.23 -1.95 1.72
N VAL A 10 8.08 -1.77 2.38
CA VAL A 10 6.77 -2.05 1.77
C VAL A 10 6.53 -1.13 0.57
N LEU A 11 6.86 0.16 0.66
CA LEU A 11 6.71 1.10 -0.44
C LEU A 11 7.56 0.68 -1.65
N SER A 12 8.83 0.33 -1.43
CA SER A 12 9.72 -0.15 -2.50
C SER A 12 9.18 -1.42 -3.17
N ILE A 13 8.66 -2.37 -2.37
CA ILE A 13 8.05 -3.60 -2.89
C ILE A 13 6.80 -3.28 -3.71
N VAL A 14 5.92 -2.38 -3.24
CA VAL A 14 4.71 -1.97 -3.96
C VAL A 14 5.09 -1.34 -5.30
N CYS A 15 5.99 -0.34 -5.31
CA CYS A 15 6.47 0.28 -6.54
C CYS A 15 6.98 -0.76 -7.55
N ARG A 16 7.78 -1.72 -7.08
CA ARG A 16 8.33 -2.80 -7.91
C ARG A 16 7.25 -3.76 -8.44
N VAL A 17 6.25 -4.08 -7.64
CA VAL A 17 5.20 -5.04 -8.01
C VAL A 17 4.24 -4.42 -9.02
N THR A 18 3.88 -3.15 -8.84
CA THR A 18 2.91 -2.44 -9.66
C THR A 18 3.53 -1.68 -10.84
N ASP A 19 4.86 -1.62 -10.90
CA ASP A 19 5.62 -0.84 -11.91
C ASP A 19 5.21 0.65 -11.92
N LEU A 20 5.03 1.22 -10.73
CA LEU A 20 4.66 2.62 -10.53
C LEU A 20 5.71 3.33 -9.69
N GLU A 21 5.91 4.61 -9.96
CA GLU A 21 6.75 5.44 -9.12
C GLU A 21 6.02 5.88 -7.84
N GLU A 22 6.80 6.12 -6.79
CA GLU A 22 6.28 6.64 -5.52
C GLU A 22 5.43 7.91 -5.73
N ASN A 23 5.92 8.83 -6.56
CA ASN A 23 5.21 10.08 -6.86
C ASN A 23 3.85 9.81 -7.51
N GLU A 24 3.75 8.83 -8.41
CA GLU A 24 2.48 8.45 -9.03
C GLU A 24 1.52 7.85 -7.99
N ILE A 25 2.04 6.97 -7.13
CA ILE A 25 1.27 6.35 -6.04
C ILE A 25 0.68 7.41 -5.11
N PHE A 26 1.28 8.58 -4.89
CA PHE A 26 0.73 9.59 -3.99
C PHE A 26 -0.01 10.74 -4.69
N CYS A 27 0.39 11.12 -5.90
CA CYS A 27 -0.13 12.32 -6.58
C CYS A 27 -1.18 12.04 -7.65
N SER A 28 -1.27 10.80 -8.17
CA SER A 28 -2.21 10.45 -9.23
C SER A 28 -3.52 9.84 -8.71
N ASN A 29 -4.62 10.11 -9.42
CA ASN A 29 -5.93 9.49 -9.19
C ASN A 29 -6.30 8.46 -10.25
N LYS A 30 -5.38 8.09 -11.15
CA LYS A 30 -5.58 6.96 -12.06
C LYS A 30 -5.84 5.68 -11.26
N GLU A 31 -6.63 4.79 -11.82
CA GLU A 31 -7.14 3.61 -11.11
C GLU A 31 -6.00 2.74 -10.58
N GLU A 32 -4.97 2.50 -11.39
CA GLU A 32 -3.76 1.76 -11.05
C GLU A 32 -2.98 2.39 -9.87
N CYS A 33 -2.88 3.73 -9.82
CA CYS A 33 -2.22 4.42 -8.72
C CYS A 33 -3.04 4.34 -7.44
N VAL A 34 -4.38 4.38 -7.54
CA VAL A 34 -5.27 4.20 -6.39
C VAL A 34 -5.22 2.76 -5.88
N ASP A 35 -5.16 1.79 -6.78
CA ASP A 35 -5.01 0.37 -6.50
C ASP A 35 -3.68 0.08 -5.78
N ALA A 36 -2.56 0.62 -6.28
CA ALA A 36 -1.25 0.54 -5.63
C ALA A 36 -1.24 1.19 -4.25
N ARG A 37 -1.85 2.38 -4.10
CA ARG A 37 -1.98 3.06 -2.80
C ARG A 37 -2.82 2.25 -1.81
N SER A 38 -3.88 1.59 -2.30
CA SER A 38 -4.71 0.68 -1.51
C SER A 38 -3.93 -0.56 -1.05
N LEU A 39 -3.10 -1.15 -1.92
CA LEU A 39 -2.19 -2.25 -1.57
C LEU A 39 -1.19 -1.82 -0.50
N LEU A 40 -0.53 -0.68 -0.67
CA LEU A 40 0.40 -0.11 0.31
C LEU A 40 -0.25 0.01 1.70
N ILE A 41 -1.41 0.67 1.79
CA ILE A 41 -2.10 0.87 3.07
C ILE A 41 -2.51 -0.47 3.69
N LYS A 42 -3.06 -1.39 2.90
CA LYS A 42 -3.46 -2.72 3.38
C LYS A 42 -2.26 -3.47 3.96
N THR A 43 -1.15 -3.53 3.22
CA THR A 43 0.06 -4.23 3.65
C THR A 43 0.67 -3.61 4.91
N LEU A 44 0.73 -2.28 5.03
CA LEU A 44 1.25 -1.62 6.23
C LEU A 44 0.39 -1.95 7.46
N ILE A 45 -0.95 -1.95 7.32
CA ILE A 45 -1.88 -2.30 8.39
C ILE A 45 -1.71 -3.77 8.80
N ASP A 46 -1.61 -4.67 7.82
CA ASP A 46 -1.44 -6.10 8.07
C ASP A 46 -0.10 -6.42 8.76
N ASN A 47 0.88 -5.52 8.65
CA ASN A 47 2.17 -5.59 9.37
C ASN A 47 2.20 -4.75 10.65
N GLY A 48 1.03 -4.34 11.17
CA GLY A 48 0.88 -3.74 12.49
C GLY A 48 1.08 -2.22 12.56
N ILE A 49 1.19 -1.53 11.43
CA ILE A 49 1.28 -0.06 11.42
C ILE A 49 -0.14 0.54 11.51
N THR A 50 -0.33 1.46 12.45
CA THR A 50 -1.63 2.10 12.66
C THR A 50 -1.93 3.14 11.58
N GLU A 51 -3.20 3.46 11.35
CA GLU A 51 -3.60 4.47 10.35
C GLU A 51 -3.02 5.85 10.67
N LYS A 52 -2.89 6.18 11.96
CA LYS A 52 -2.27 7.44 12.40
C LYS A 52 -0.78 7.51 12.01
N GLU A 53 -0.07 6.38 12.10
CA GLU A 53 1.33 6.31 11.66
C GLU A 53 1.42 6.37 10.13
N ILE A 54 0.52 5.68 9.41
CA ILE A 54 0.46 5.76 7.94
C ILE A 54 0.22 7.20 7.49
N VAL A 55 -0.69 7.94 8.13
CA VAL A 55 -0.89 9.38 7.86
C VAL A 55 0.41 10.17 8.02
N ARG A 56 1.15 9.94 9.12
CA ARG A 56 2.43 10.62 9.39
C ARG A 56 3.52 10.26 8.38
N LEU A 57 3.54 9.02 7.91
CA LEU A 57 4.55 8.51 6.97
C LEU A 57 4.28 8.95 5.53
N THR A 58 3.01 8.96 5.11
CA THR A 58 2.61 9.19 3.72
C THR A 58 2.17 10.61 3.42
N GLY A 59 1.85 11.41 4.45
CA GLY A 59 1.25 12.74 4.27
C GLY A 59 -0.21 12.72 3.80
N LEU A 60 -0.83 11.54 3.64
CA LEU A 60 -2.24 11.42 3.27
C LEU A 60 -3.15 11.85 4.43
N SER A 61 -4.33 12.38 4.12
CA SER A 61 -5.32 12.69 5.15
C SER A 61 -5.86 11.41 5.81
N GLN A 62 -6.24 11.53 7.10
CA GLN A 62 -6.85 10.41 7.84
C GLN A 62 -8.08 9.86 7.13
N GLN A 63 -8.90 10.73 6.54
CA GLN A 63 -10.09 10.33 5.78
C GLN A 63 -9.71 9.49 4.54
N ARG A 64 -8.65 9.87 3.82
CA ARG A 64 -8.19 9.14 2.64
C ARG A 64 -7.66 7.76 3.02
N VAL A 65 -6.85 7.66 4.08
CA VAL A 65 -6.35 6.37 4.60
C VAL A 65 -7.52 5.47 5.00
N ASN A 66 -8.49 6.00 5.76
CA ASN A 66 -9.66 5.25 6.19
C ASN A 66 -10.51 4.78 5.00
N SER A 67 -10.72 5.64 4.00
CA SER A 67 -11.47 5.29 2.80
C SER A 67 -10.81 4.14 2.03
N LEU A 68 -9.49 4.20 1.82
CA LEU A 68 -8.75 3.17 1.09
C LEU A 68 -8.76 1.83 1.84
N LYS A 69 -8.59 1.86 3.17
CA LYS A 69 -8.69 0.67 4.04
C LYS A 69 -10.09 0.04 3.98
N ASN A 70 -11.12 0.83 4.25
CA ASN A 70 -12.49 0.33 4.40
C ASN A 70 -13.07 -0.19 3.09
N ASN A 71 -12.62 0.37 1.96
CA ASN A 71 -13.06 -0.04 0.63
C ASN A 71 -12.16 -1.12 0.00
N PHE A 72 -11.10 -1.57 0.66
CA PHE A 72 -10.17 -2.57 0.10
C PHE A 72 -10.87 -3.89 -0.25
N LYS A 73 -11.89 -4.29 0.53
CA LYS A 73 -12.71 -5.49 0.27
C LYS A 73 -13.41 -5.48 -1.09
N TYR A 74 -13.64 -4.31 -1.68
CA TYR A 74 -14.23 -4.21 -3.03
C TYR A 74 -13.15 -4.27 -4.13
N ARG A 75 -11.89 -4.00 -3.79
CA ARG A 75 -10.75 -4.06 -4.73
C ARG A 75 -10.17 -5.46 -4.85
N ILE A 76 -10.20 -6.25 -3.78
CA ILE A 76 -9.63 -7.60 -3.76
C ILE A 76 -10.26 -8.55 -4.80
N GLY A 77 -11.47 -8.25 -5.28
CA GLY A 77 -12.10 -9.01 -6.37
C GLY A 77 -11.40 -8.87 -7.73
N LYS A 78 -10.55 -7.86 -7.92
CA LYS A 78 -9.73 -7.71 -9.12
C LYS A 78 -8.56 -8.70 -9.08
N TRP A 79 -8.38 -9.43 -10.18
CA TRP A 79 -7.28 -10.39 -10.30
C TRP A 79 -5.91 -9.72 -10.12
N SER A 80 -5.70 -8.53 -10.71
CA SER A 80 -4.44 -7.78 -10.56
C SER A 80 -4.11 -7.48 -9.09
N ILE A 81 -5.08 -6.98 -8.32
CA ILE A 81 -4.93 -6.70 -6.89
C ILE A 81 -4.57 -7.96 -6.10
N THR A 82 -5.27 -9.07 -6.35
CA THR A 82 -4.99 -10.33 -5.65
C THR A 82 -3.59 -10.85 -5.97
N ASN A 83 -3.22 -10.85 -7.25
CA ASN A 83 -1.90 -11.27 -7.70
C ASN A 83 -0.79 -10.40 -7.12
N ASP A 84 -0.96 -9.08 -7.13
CA ASP A 84 0.03 -8.15 -6.59
C ASP A 84 0.15 -8.25 -5.08
N LEU A 85 -0.95 -8.43 -4.35
CA LEU A 85 -0.91 -8.69 -2.90
C LEU A 85 -0.15 -9.98 -2.57
N GLN A 86 -0.35 -11.06 -3.34
CA GLN A 86 0.41 -12.30 -3.19
C GLN A 86 1.91 -12.08 -3.45
N ARG A 87 2.25 -11.33 -4.50
CA ARG A 87 3.65 -10.98 -4.82
C ARG A 87 4.29 -10.14 -3.72
N ILE A 88 3.59 -9.13 -3.21
CA ILE A 88 4.05 -8.28 -2.09
C ILE A 88 4.34 -9.14 -0.86
N ASN A 89 3.40 -10.00 -0.46
CA ASN A 89 3.58 -10.89 0.70
C ASN A 89 4.78 -11.84 0.49
N LYS A 90 4.95 -12.39 -0.72
CA LYS A 90 6.11 -13.22 -1.05
C LYS A 90 7.43 -12.44 -0.91
N TYR A 91 7.48 -11.17 -1.34
CA TYR A 91 8.68 -10.35 -1.14
C TYR A 91 8.94 -10.04 0.34
N LEU A 92 7.90 -9.87 1.16
CA LEU A 92 8.05 -9.60 2.60
C LEU A 92 8.51 -10.83 3.40
N THR A 93 8.12 -12.05 3.02
CA THR A 93 8.54 -13.27 3.74
C THR A 93 9.92 -13.76 3.33
N ASN A 94 10.39 -13.43 2.12
CA ASN A 94 11.70 -13.88 1.60
C ASN A 94 12.85 -12.89 1.87
N ASN A 95 12.60 -11.82 2.63
CA ASN A 95 13.61 -10.89 3.16
C ASN A 95 13.65 -10.98 4.69
#